data_AF-A0A7Y5WWD3-F1
#
_entry.id   AF-A0A7Y5WWD3-F1
#
_cell.length_a   1.000
_cell.length_b   1.000
_cell.length_c   1.000
_cell.angle_alpha   90.00
_cell.angle_beta   90.00
_cell.angle_gamma   90.00
#
_symmetry.space_group_name_H-M   'P 1'
#
loop_
_entity.id
_entity.type
_entity.pdbx_description
1 polymer ?
#
loop_
_entity_poly.entity_id
_entity_poly.type
_entity_poly.pdbx_seq_one_letter_code
_entity_poly.pdbx_strand_id
1 'polypeptide(L)'
;MAAFIADRIVRCHLRTMARMNIGYDLLTWEGDILRLHFWAHAFEYLKKIGAVYLQTDGKLKGCWVMRIEDEGSNDGSERSDADAASGNGTEAADVQKEKVIVRSDGTVTYVGKDMAYQLWKFGLLGRDFYYREFERTTGSTLWSTTSDARAAAAGPPPFGRASMVCNVIDTRQSYLQKLLKQALAALGYTKEAERSVHYSYEMVALSHQTARELGYDTGEEADKPFVEVSGRKGLGVKADDLLDRLTDKAASEVARRNQESSPEEVRRTAERIATAAVRYFMVKFSRGKVIGFDIDEALSFEGESGPYLQYAAVRATNIFAKLKDREGIDEAAVIARLGDTAADALTDGSDDSHDLWGLVLEAARLDEVVDQAVRTLELSVLAKYAFSLAQQFNGFYHRFQILAEERHDVRLWRAAAVAYFRRQLTQALALMGCLVPERM
;
A
#
# COMPACT_ATOMS: atom_id res chain seq x y z
N MET A 1 23.72 21.93 -8.57
CA MET A 1 22.55 22.00 -9.47
C MET A 1 21.70 20.73 -9.43
N ALA A 2 22.23 19.55 -9.79
CA ALA A 2 21.44 18.31 -9.82
C ALA A 2 20.76 17.95 -8.48
N ALA A 3 21.48 18.02 -7.36
CA ALA A 3 20.90 17.77 -6.03
C ALA A 3 19.75 18.74 -5.67
N PHE A 4 19.88 20.01 -6.05
CA PHE A 4 18.83 21.02 -5.84
C PHE A 4 17.57 20.71 -6.65
N ILE A 5 17.72 20.31 -7.92
CA ILE A 5 16.59 19.93 -8.77
C ILE A 5 15.91 18.68 -8.23
N ALA A 6 16.68 17.65 -7.87
CA ALA A 6 16.14 16.40 -7.34
C ALA A 6 15.39 16.62 -6.00
N ASP A 7 15.92 17.44 -5.10
CA ASP A 7 15.25 17.81 -3.84
C ASP A 7 13.89 18.48 -4.10
N ARG A 8 13.84 19.45 -5.03
CA ARG A 8 12.58 20.13 -5.41
C ARG A 8 11.54 19.16 -6.00
N ILE A 9 11.98 18.24 -6.87
CA ILE A 9 11.09 17.24 -7.47
C ILE A 9 10.54 16.30 -6.39
N VAL A 10 11.40 15.81 -5.49
CA VAL A 10 10.98 14.93 -4.39
C VAL A 10 9.99 15.64 -3.47
N ARG A 11 10.18 16.93 -3.16
CA ARG A 11 9.18 17.70 -2.40
C ARG A 11 7.83 17.81 -3.09
N CYS A 12 7.80 17.90 -4.42
CA CYS A 12 6.53 17.84 -5.16
C CYS A 12 5.87 16.46 -5.00
N HIS A 13 6.62 15.37 -5.18
CA HIS A 13 6.08 14.02 -4.98
C HIS A 13 5.58 13.79 -3.55
N LEU A 14 6.31 14.25 -2.53
CA LEU A 14 5.89 14.13 -1.14
C LEU A 14 4.57 14.86 -0.86
N ARG A 15 4.35 16.04 -1.48
CA ARG A 15 3.06 16.74 -1.39
C ARG A 15 1.94 15.92 -2.02
N THR A 16 2.15 15.35 -3.21
CA THR A 16 1.17 14.45 -3.85
C THR A 16 0.87 13.22 -2.97
N MET A 17 1.89 12.61 -2.36
CA MET A 17 1.73 11.46 -1.47
C MET A 17 0.98 11.82 -0.19
N ALA A 18 1.25 12.99 0.39
CA ALA A 18 0.54 13.49 1.56
C ALA A 18 -0.96 13.70 1.29
N ARG A 19 -1.34 14.15 0.07
CA ARG A 19 -2.76 14.22 -0.35
C ARG A 19 -3.45 12.86 -0.27
N MET A 20 -2.71 11.78 -0.55
CA MET A 20 -3.21 10.40 -0.46
C MET A 20 -3.04 9.78 0.93
N ASN A 21 -2.74 10.57 1.97
CA ASN A 21 -2.50 10.08 3.33
C ASN A 21 -1.34 9.05 3.39
N ILE A 22 -0.24 9.34 2.68
CA ILE A 22 0.99 8.52 2.67
C ILE A 22 2.12 9.34 3.29
N GLY A 23 2.78 8.73 4.29
CA GLY A 23 3.96 9.28 4.96
C GLY A 23 5.21 8.42 4.76
N TYR A 24 6.36 9.00 5.05
CA TYR A 24 7.67 8.35 4.98
C TYR A 24 8.50 8.71 6.21
N ASP A 25 9.38 7.81 6.65
CA ASP A 25 10.32 8.07 7.76
C ASP A 25 11.72 8.42 7.26
N LEU A 26 12.14 7.84 6.13
CA LEU A 26 13.48 8.00 5.57
C LEU A 26 13.46 8.07 4.04
N LEU A 27 14.16 9.07 3.49
CA LEU A 27 14.53 9.14 2.07
C LEU A 27 15.96 8.64 1.87
N THR A 28 16.12 7.64 1.02
CA THR A 28 17.43 7.09 0.65
C THR A 28 17.84 7.52 -0.74
N TRP A 29 19.02 8.12 -0.88
CA TRP A 29 19.52 8.63 -2.16
C TRP A 29 20.59 7.71 -2.74
N GLU A 30 20.45 7.29 -4.00
CA GLU A 30 21.46 6.47 -4.68
C GLU A 30 22.83 7.17 -4.70
N GLY A 31 22.85 8.50 -4.83
CA GLY A 31 24.08 9.28 -4.77
C GLY A 31 24.87 9.09 -3.48
N ASP A 32 24.21 8.87 -2.34
CA ASP A 32 24.88 8.63 -1.06
C ASP A 32 25.44 7.21 -0.99
N ILE A 33 24.72 6.21 -1.52
CA ILE A 33 25.19 4.82 -1.65
C ILE A 33 26.52 4.78 -2.42
N LEU A 34 26.57 5.52 -3.53
CA LEU A 34 27.77 5.62 -4.38
C LEU A 34 28.92 6.34 -3.67
N ARG A 35 28.67 7.51 -3.08
CA ARG A 35 29.72 8.31 -2.40
C ARG A 35 30.25 7.64 -1.13
N LEU A 36 29.41 6.88 -0.42
CA LEU A 36 29.83 6.09 0.73
C LEU A 36 30.41 4.73 0.33
N HIS A 37 30.58 4.45 -0.97
CA HIS A 37 31.20 3.23 -1.47
C HIS A 37 30.60 1.94 -0.88
N PHE A 38 29.28 1.91 -0.65
CA PHE A 38 28.58 0.75 -0.10
C PHE A 38 28.86 -0.50 -0.94
N TRP A 39 28.83 -0.35 -2.26
CA TRP A 39 29.16 -1.43 -3.18
C TRP A 39 30.58 -1.94 -2.99
N ALA A 40 31.59 -1.07 -2.93
CA ALA A 40 32.98 -1.53 -2.82
C ALA A 40 33.19 -2.34 -1.53
N HIS A 41 32.55 -1.93 -0.43
CA HIS A 41 32.60 -2.67 0.82
C HIS A 41 31.88 -4.02 0.73
N ALA A 42 30.65 -4.04 0.19
CA ALA A 42 29.92 -5.27 -0.06
C ALA A 42 30.74 -6.22 -0.94
N PHE A 43 31.30 -5.73 -2.04
CA PHE A 43 32.07 -6.51 -2.99
C PHE A 43 33.31 -7.17 -2.37
N GLU A 44 34.09 -6.43 -1.57
CA GLU A 44 35.22 -7.02 -0.86
C GLU A 44 34.78 -8.08 0.17
N TYR A 45 33.64 -7.87 0.83
CA TYR A 45 33.05 -8.89 1.70
C TYR A 45 32.64 -10.14 0.92
N LEU A 46 31.94 -9.97 -0.21
CA LEU A 46 31.51 -11.06 -1.11
C LEU A 46 32.69 -11.89 -1.63
N LYS A 47 33.80 -11.23 -2.00
CA LYS A 47 35.04 -11.92 -2.41
C LYS A 47 35.63 -12.76 -1.30
N LYS A 48 35.73 -12.20 -0.10
CA LYS A 48 36.36 -12.88 1.06
C LYS A 48 35.67 -14.18 1.42
N ILE A 49 34.34 -14.22 1.29
CA ILE A 49 33.56 -15.41 1.59
C ILE A 49 33.34 -16.31 0.36
N GLY A 50 33.96 -15.99 -0.78
CA GLY A 50 33.92 -16.80 -2.00
C GLY A 50 32.58 -16.78 -2.75
N ALA A 51 31.67 -15.87 -2.39
CA ALA A 51 30.35 -15.79 -3.03
C ALA A 51 30.39 -15.20 -4.45
N VAL A 52 31.41 -14.39 -4.74
CA VAL A 52 31.70 -13.91 -6.10
C VAL A 52 33.12 -14.31 -6.49
N TYR A 53 33.31 -14.67 -7.75
CA TYR A 53 34.62 -15.03 -8.31
C TYR A 53 34.82 -14.44 -9.69
N LEU A 54 36.10 -14.24 -10.06
CA LEU A 54 36.48 -13.73 -11.37
C LEU A 54 36.45 -14.89 -12.37
N GLN A 55 35.70 -14.72 -13.46
CA GLN A 55 35.70 -15.70 -14.53
C GLN A 55 36.92 -15.51 -15.43
N THR A 56 37.74 -16.56 -15.57
CA THR A 56 39.04 -16.47 -16.26
C THR A 56 39.01 -16.93 -17.71
N ASP A 57 37.93 -17.60 -18.12
CA ASP A 57 37.78 -18.17 -19.46
C ASP A 57 36.33 -18.11 -19.97
N GLY A 58 36.13 -18.39 -21.26
CA GLY A 58 34.81 -18.40 -21.90
C GLY A 58 34.22 -17.01 -22.13
N LYS A 59 32.91 -16.97 -22.42
CA LYS A 59 32.19 -15.74 -22.82
C LYS A 59 32.16 -14.65 -21.74
N LEU A 60 32.30 -15.02 -20.47
CA LEU A 60 32.27 -14.09 -19.33
C LEU A 60 33.68 -13.75 -18.80
N LYS A 61 34.74 -14.07 -19.55
CA LYS A 61 36.11 -13.80 -19.15
C LYS A 61 36.32 -12.34 -18.75
N GLY A 62 36.90 -12.13 -17.57
CA GLY A 62 37.17 -10.82 -16.99
C GLY A 62 36.02 -10.27 -16.14
N CYS A 63 34.84 -10.89 -16.15
CA CYS A 63 33.71 -10.48 -15.31
C CYS A 63 33.78 -11.15 -13.93
N TRP A 64 33.31 -10.44 -12.90
CA TRP A 64 33.00 -11.06 -11.62
C TRP A 64 31.57 -11.58 -11.64
N VAL A 65 31.42 -12.84 -11.30
CA VAL A 65 30.15 -13.55 -11.36
C VAL A 65 29.78 -14.14 -10.00
N MET A 66 28.48 -14.38 -9.81
CA MET A 66 27.91 -15.09 -8.68
C MET A 66 27.17 -16.32 -9.20
N ARG A 67 27.30 -17.46 -8.52
CA ARG A 67 26.48 -18.65 -8.80
C ARG A 67 25.11 -18.48 -8.17
N ILE A 68 24.09 -18.73 -8.96
CA ILE A 68 22.72 -18.55 -8.57
C ILE A 68 21.93 -19.75 -9.10
N GLU A 69 21.08 -20.32 -8.25
CA GLU A 69 20.22 -21.44 -8.62
C GLU A 69 19.10 -20.94 -9.53
N ASP A 70 19.00 -21.50 -10.73
CA ASP A 70 17.94 -21.16 -11.69
C ASP A 70 16.77 -22.13 -11.46
N GLU A 71 15.88 -21.82 -10.52
CA GLU A 71 14.58 -22.48 -10.46
C GLU A 71 13.77 -21.96 -11.65
N GLY A 72 13.78 -22.73 -12.75
CA GLY A 72 13.23 -22.38 -14.06
C GLY A 72 11.97 -21.50 -14.03
N SER A 73 12.16 -20.19 -14.17
CA SER A 73 11.06 -19.24 -14.32
C SER A 73 10.60 -19.22 -15.77
N ASN A 74 9.45 -19.83 -16.04
CA ASN A 74 8.72 -19.75 -17.30
C ASN A 74 7.99 -18.41 -17.45
N ASP A 75 8.64 -17.30 -17.07
CA ASP A 75 8.03 -15.97 -17.07
C ASP A 75 8.65 -15.13 -18.19
N GLY A 76 7.81 -14.75 -19.15
CA GLY A 76 8.18 -14.19 -20.45
C GLY A 76 8.60 -12.71 -20.40
N SER A 77 9.31 -12.26 -19.37
CA SER A 77 9.80 -10.88 -19.29
C SER A 77 11.11 -10.70 -20.05
N GLU A 78 11.19 -9.61 -20.81
CA GLU A 78 12.30 -9.18 -21.65
C GLU A 78 13.69 -9.53 -21.09
N ARG A 79 14.39 -10.40 -21.81
CA ARG A 79 15.83 -10.60 -21.66
C ARG A 79 16.49 -9.23 -21.78
N SER A 80 17.26 -8.84 -20.77
CA SER A 80 18.22 -7.75 -20.97
C SER A 80 19.11 -8.11 -22.17
N ASP A 81 19.55 -7.14 -22.96
CA ASP A 81 20.51 -7.38 -24.07
C ASP A 81 21.81 -8.08 -23.59
N ALA A 82 22.04 -8.15 -22.27
CA ALA A 82 23.11 -8.92 -21.64
C ALA A 82 22.84 -10.43 -21.52
N ASP A 83 21.58 -10.89 -21.61
CA ASP A 83 21.21 -12.32 -21.56
C ASP A 83 21.01 -12.93 -22.98
N ALA A 84 21.08 -12.10 -24.04
CA ALA A 84 20.88 -12.51 -25.44
C ALA A 84 22.04 -13.32 -26.05
N ALA A 85 23.17 -13.49 -25.35
CA ALA A 85 24.28 -14.34 -25.81
C ALA A 85 24.10 -15.85 -25.54
N SER A 86 22.92 -16.26 -25.07
CA SER A 86 22.57 -17.63 -24.65
C SER A 86 21.67 -18.41 -25.63
N GLY A 87 21.68 -18.07 -26.92
CA GLY A 87 20.92 -18.79 -27.95
C GLY A 87 21.80 -19.48 -29.00
N ASN A 88 22.17 -20.74 -28.75
CA ASN A 88 22.06 -21.82 -29.73
C ASN A 88 22.41 -23.16 -29.06
N GLY A 89 21.52 -24.12 -29.23
CA GLY A 89 21.39 -25.29 -28.36
C GLY A 89 22.51 -26.32 -28.50
N THR A 90 22.79 -27.00 -27.39
CA THR A 90 22.77 -28.46 -27.26
C THR A 90 22.91 -28.82 -25.77
N GLU A 91 22.20 -29.88 -25.38
CA GLU A 91 22.38 -30.71 -24.19
C GLU A 91 21.97 -30.17 -22.81
N ALA A 92 21.06 -30.94 -22.21
CA ALA A 92 20.64 -30.88 -20.83
C ALA A 92 21.80 -31.29 -19.91
N ALA A 93 22.36 -30.32 -19.21
CA ALA A 93 23.07 -30.50 -17.96
C ALA A 93 22.61 -29.37 -17.02
N ASP A 94 22.66 -29.64 -15.73
CA ASP A 94 22.28 -28.75 -14.65
C ASP A 94 23.19 -27.49 -14.63
N VAL A 95 22.93 -26.52 -15.52
CA VAL A 95 23.76 -25.30 -15.63
C VAL A 95 23.29 -24.29 -14.59
N GLN A 96 23.94 -24.28 -13.43
CA GLN A 96 23.97 -23.11 -12.55
C GLN A 96 24.39 -21.89 -13.40
N LYS A 97 23.46 -20.98 -13.69
CA LYS A 97 23.78 -19.79 -14.47
C LYS A 97 24.56 -18.81 -13.60
N GLU A 98 25.77 -18.51 -14.03
CA GLU A 98 26.59 -17.45 -13.46
C GLU A 98 25.99 -16.09 -13.82
N LYS A 99 25.65 -15.26 -12.82
CA LYS A 99 25.19 -13.89 -13.07
C LYS A 99 26.33 -12.90 -12.91
N VAL A 100 26.46 -11.99 -13.88
CA VAL A 100 27.48 -10.93 -13.88
C VAL A 100 27.12 -9.85 -12.86
N ILE A 101 28.03 -9.65 -11.91
CA ILE A 101 27.93 -8.64 -10.85
C ILE A 101 28.81 -7.42 -11.16
N VAL A 102 30.01 -7.68 -11.70
CA VAL A 102 30.91 -6.65 -12.23
C VAL A 102 31.36 -7.07 -13.62
N ARG A 103 31.23 -6.17 -14.58
CA ARG A 103 31.66 -6.38 -15.97
C ARG A 103 33.19 -6.34 -16.08
N SER A 104 33.71 -6.81 -17.21
CA SER A 104 35.15 -6.84 -17.50
C SER A 104 35.81 -5.45 -17.53
N ASP A 105 35.02 -4.40 -17.77
CA ASP A 105 35.45 -3.00 -17.71
C ASP A 105 35.43 -2.41 -16.28
N GLY A 106 35.05 -3.21 -15.27
CA GLY A 106 34.90 -2.77 -13.88
C GLY A 106 33.54 -2.14 -13.56
N THR A 107 32.62 -2.05 -14.53
CA THR A 107 31.28 -1.49 -14.32
C THR A 107 30.42 -2.42 -13.47
N VAL A 108 29.82 -1.87 -12.41
CA VAL A 108 28.93 -2.58 -11.49
C VAL A 108 27.53 -2.69 -12.10
N THR A 109 26.95 -3.89 -12.11
CA THR A 109 25.58 -4.09 -12.58
C THR A 109 24.56 -3.62 -11.55
N TYR A 110 23.29 -3.42 -11.96
CA TYR A 110 22.21 -3.04 -11.03
C TYR A 110 22.07 -4.02 -9.86
N VAL A 111 22.27 -5.31 -10.13
CA VAL A 111 22.27 -6.38 -9.12
C VAL A 111 23.24 -6.09 -7.98
N GLY A 112 24.47 -5.67 -8.30
CA GLY A 112 25.47 -5.36 -7.29
C GLY A 112 25.03 -4.21 -6.38
N LYS A 113 24.50 -3.13 -6.98
CA LYS A 113 24.00 -1.97 -6.22
C LYS A 113 22.85 -2.33 -5.30
N ASP A 114 21.85 -3.06 -5.82
CA ASP A 114 20.68 -3.48 -5.05
C ASP A 114 21.08 -4.44 -3.91
N MET A 115 22.06 -5.31 -4.13
CA MET A 115 22.59 -6.19 -3.09
C MET A 115 23.24 -5.41 -1.95
N ALA A 116 24.05 -4.40 -2.25
CA ALA A 116 24.65 -3.56 -1.21
C ALA A 116 23.58 -2.83 -0.38
N TYR A 117 22.54 -2.34 -1.05
CA TYR A 117 21.43 -1.69 -0.36
C TYR A 117 20.60 -2.66 0.49
N GLN A 118 20.36 -3.88 -0.02
CA GLN A 118 19.66 -4.93 0.72
C GLN A 118 20.44 -5.38 1.96
N LEU A 119 21.76 -5.53 1.86
CA LEU A 119 22.62 -5.81 3.01
C LEU A 119 22.55 -4.68 4.06
N TRP A 120 22.52 -3.42 3.62
CA TRP A 120 22.34 -2.29 4.54
C TRP A 120 20.97 -2.34 5.25
N LYS A 121 19.89 -2.63 4.52
CA LYS A 121 18.54 -2.74 5.11
C LYS A 121 18.50 -3.73 6.27
N PHE A 122 19.19 -4.87 6.17
CA PHE A 122 19.32 -5.86 7.24
C PHE A 122 20.43 -5.55 8.26
N GLY A 123 21.21 -4.49 8.07
CA GLY A 123 22.34 -4.16 8.95
C GLY A 123 23.57 -5.05 8.76
N LEU A 124 23.63 -5.80 7.67
CA LEU A 124 24.69 -6.75 7.34
C LEU A 124 25.88 -6.12 6.61
N LEU A 125 25.72 -4.88 6.13
CA LEU A 125 26.77 -4.20 5.37
C LEU A 125 27.96 -3.77 6.24
N GLY A 126 27.83 -3.65 7.57
CA GLY A 126 28.90 -3.14 8.44
C GLY A 126 29.24 -1.65 8.20
N ARG A 127 28.44 -0.96 7.40
CA ARG A 127 28.52 0.48 7.11
C ARG A 127 27.11 1.06 7.10
N ASP A 128 27.01 2.32 7.47
CA ASP A 128 25.75 3.06 7.53
C ASP A 128 25.86 4.43 6.84
N PHE A 129 24.72 5.07 6.61
CA PHE A 129 24.65 6.45 6.15
C PHE A 129 24.89 7.43 7.31
N TYR A 130 25.16 8.68 6.96
CA TYR A 130 24.82 9.80 7.84
C TYR A 130 23.38 10.23 7.52
N TYR A 131 22.74 10.91 8.47
CA TYR A 131 21.34 11.28 8.36
C TYR A 131 21.17 12.77 8.62
N ARG A 132 20.31 13.41 7.84
CA ARG A 132 19.90 14.81 8.01
C ARG A 132 18.39 14.91 8.06
N GLU A 133 17.88 15.93 8.71
CA GLU A 133 16.45 16.26 8.62
C GLU A 133 16.15 16.75 7.20
N PHE A 134 15.11 16.18 6.58
CA PHE A 134 14.63 16.61 5.27
C PHE A 134 13.47 17.60 5.40
N GLU A 135 12.52 17.27 6.27
CA GLU A 135 11.35 18.06 6.59
C GLU A 135 10.85 17.70 7.99
N ARG A 136 10.37 18.71 8.73
CA ARG A 136 9.81 18.54 10.08
C ARG A 136 8.36 18.97 10.06
N THR A 137 7.47 18.09 10.48
CA THR A 137 6.04 18.34 10.59
C THR A 137 5.63 18.28 12.07
N THR A 138 4.38 18.65 12.36
CA THR A 138 3.81 18.57 13.71
C THR A 138 3.68 17.09 14.12
N GLY A 139 4.68 16.57 14.82
CA GLY A 139 4.67 15.22 15.40
C GLY A 139 5.60 14.19 14.76
N SER A 140 6.23 14.49 13.61
CA SER A 140 7.25 13.59 13.03
C SER A 140 8.33 14.36 12.27
N THR A 141 9.43 13.68 11.97
CA THR A 141 10.54 14.21 11.18
C THR A 141 10.84 13.24 10.07
N LEU A 142 10.75 13.71 8.82
CA LEU A 142 11.20 12.97 7.66
C LEU A 142 12.71 13.10 7.56
N TRP A 143 13.41 11.98 7.64
CA TRP A 143 14.85 11.93 7.53
C TRP A 143 15.29 11.70 6.10
N SER A 144 16.54 12.05 5.80
CA SER A 144 17.19 11.78 4.53
C SER A 144 18.59 11.26 4.79
N THR A 145 19.05 10.30 3.98
CA THR A 145 20.47 9.95 3.93
C THR A 145 21.29 11.15 3.48
N THR A 146 22.56 11.15 3.88
CA THR A 146 23.61 12.01 3.33
C THR A 146 24.94 11.27 3.43
N SER A 147 25.82 11.47 2.45
CA SER A 147 27.21 11.02 2.52
C SER A 147 28.12 12.01 3.25
N ASP A 148 27.65 13.23 3.56
CA ASP A 148 28.42 14.26 4.24
C ASP A 148 28.20 14.20 5.76
N ALA A 149 29.24 13.78 6.48
CA ALA A 149 29.25 13.71 7.94
C ALA A 149 29.01 15.08 8.61
N ARG A 150 29.38 16.20 7.95
CA ARG A 150 29.19 17.55 8.49
C ARG A 150 27.74 18.00 8.43
N ALA A 151 26.96 17.42 7.51
CA ALA A 151 25.54 17.65 7.38
C ALA A 151 24.70 16.72 8.26
N ALA A 152 25.33 15.84 9.04
CA ALA A 152 24.65 14.90 9.91
C ALA A 152 23.94 15.65 11.05
N ALA A 153 22.64 15.40 11.20
CA ALA A 153 21.87 15.86 12.36
C ALA A 153 22.07 14.91 13.55
N ALA A 154 21.91 15.43 14.76
CA ALA A 154 22.05 14.66 15.98
C ALA A 154 20.80 13.80 16.25
N GLY A 155 21.00 12.57 16.73
CA GLY A 155 19.92 11.69 17.19
C GLY A 155 18.95 11.16 16.13
N PRO A 156 19.39 10.70 14.94
CA PRO A 156 18.49 10.00 14.03
C PRO A 156 17.99 8.69 14.65
N PRO A 157 16.76 8.24 14.31
CA PRO A 157 16.33 6.87 14.57
C PRO A 157 17.34 5.85 14.02
N PRO A 158 17.43 4.63 14.59
CA PRO A 158 18.34 3.59 14.13
C PRO A 158 17.83 2.97 12.83
N PHE A 159 17.99 3.68 11.71
CA PHE A 159 17.63 3.19 10.38
C PHE A 159 18.52 2.02 9.94
N GLY A 160 18.00 1.23 9.00
CA GLY A 160 18.55 -0.09 8.67
C GLY A 160 18.24 -1.11 9.77
N ARG A 161 18.93 -2.26 9.75
CA ARG A 161 18.77 -3.35 10.75
C ARG A 161 17.35 -3.90 10.85
N ALA A 162 16.62 -3.91 9.75
CA ALA A 162 15.26 -4.43 9.68
C ALA A 162 15.24 -5.92 10.01
N SER A 163 14.28 -6.36 10.81
CA SER A 163 14.03 -7.79 11.04
C SER A 163 13.38 -8.46 9.84
N MET A 164 12.71 -7.69 8.99
CA MET A 164 12.05 -8.08 7.75
C MET A 164 12.07 -6.91 6.77
N VAL A 165 12.27 -7.20 5.48
CA VAL A 165 12.25 -6.20 4.41
C VAL A 165 11.13 -6.55 3.45
N CYS A 166 10.19 -5.63 3.25
CA CYS A 166 9.11 -5.77 2.28
C CYS A 166 9.33 -4.74 1.15
N ASN A 167 9.72 -5.22 -0.03
CA ASN A 167 9.92 -4.38 -1.22
C ASN A 167 8.65 -4.38 -2.06
N VAL A 168 7.90 -3.28 -2.07
CA VAL A 168 6.68 -3.09 -2.90
C VAL A 168 7.09 -2.65 -4.30
N ILE A 169 7.13 -3.59 -5.25
CA ILE A 169 7.68 -3.37 -6.60
C ILE A 169 6.89 -4.18 -7.63
N ASP A 170 6.64 -3.61 -8.81
CA ASP A 170 5.99 -4.26 -9.96
C ASP A 170 6.53 -5.68 -10.27
N THR A 171 5.64 -6.58 -10.72
CA THR A 171 5.95 -7.99 -11.04
C THR A 171 7.05 -8.14 -12.10
N ARG A 172 7.26 -7.17 -12.98
CA ARG A 172 8.35 -7.17 -13.98
C ARG A 172 9.75 -7.16 -13.34
N GLN A 173 9.88 -6.80 -12.07
CA GLN A 173 11.13 -6.82 -11.31
C GLN A 173 11.32 -8.10 -10.48
N SER A 174 10.44 -9.10 -10.63
CA SER A 174 10.48 -10.33 -9.84
C SER A 174 11.81 -11.08 -9.94
N TYR A 175 12.40 -11.14 -11.14
CA TYR A 175 13.69 -11.81 -11.34
C TYR A 175 14.81 -11.16 -10.50
N LEU A 176 14.92 -9.82 -10.51
CA LEU A 176 15.91 -9.11 -9.70
C LEU A 176 15.70 -9.34 -8.20
N GLN A 177 14.45 -9.36 -7.73
CA GLN A 177 14.17 -9.60 -6.31
C GLN A 177 14.49 -11.04 -5.88
N LYS A 178 14.20 -12.04 -6.73
CA LYS A 178 14.62 -13.44 -6.50
C LYS A 178 16.14 -13.55 -6.41
N LEU A 179 16.84 -12.84 -7.29
CA LEU A 179 18.29 -12.78 -7.31
C LEU A 179 18.89 -12.26 -6.00
N LEU A 180 18.30 -11.18 -5.45
CA LEU A 180 18.73 -10.62 -4.17
C LEU A 180 18.51 -11.59 -3.01
N LYS A 181 17.39 -12.30 -3.02
CA LYS A 181 17.07 -13.32 -2.01
C LYS A 181 18.04 -14.50 -2.08
N GLN A 182 18.31 -15.01 -3.28
CA GLN A 182 19.29 -16.07 -3.50
C GLN A 182 20.70 -15.61 -3.12
N ALA A 183 21.03 -14.35 -3.41
CA ALA A 183 22.30 -13.78 -2.98
C ALA A 183 22.43 -13.81 -1.46
N LEU A 184 21.43 -13.31 -0.70
CA LEU A 184 21.43 -13.39 0.77
C LEU A 184 21.62 -14.83 1.27
N ALA A 185 20.92 -15.80 0.69
CA ALA A 185 21.04 -17.20 1.06
C ALA A 185 22.45 -17.77 0.81
N ALA A 186 23.03 -17.49 -0.36
CA ALA A 186 24.39 -17.91 -0.72
C ALA A 186 25.47 -17.29 0.18
N LEU A 187 25.18 -16.16 0.82
CA LEU A 187 26.05 -15.51 1.81
C LEU A 187 25.91 -16.09 3.22
N GLY A 188 25.05 -17.09 3.41
CA GLY A 188 24.76 -17.69 4.72
C GLY A 188 23.70 -16.93 5.53
N TYR A 189 23.07 -15.90 4.96
CA TYR A 189 22.00 -15.12 5.60
C TYR A 189 20.61 -15.68 5.25
N THR A 190 20.39 -16.96 5.57
CA THR A 190 19.17 -17.67 5.20
C THR A 190 17.92 -17.08 5.85
N LYS A 191 18.01 -16.65 7.11
CA LYS A 191 16.90 -15.99 7.83
C LYS A 191 16.51 -14.67 7.18
N GLU A 192 17.49 -13.86 6.80
CA GLU A 192 17.27 -12.58 6.14
C GLU A 192 16.77 -12.79 4.71
N ALA A 193 17.23 -13.83 4.00
CA ALA A 193 16.69 -14.24 2.71
C ALA A 193 15.20 -14.60 2.80
N GLU A 194 14.79 -15.39 3.79
CA GLU A 194 13.38 -15.73 4.03
C GLU A 194 12.53 -14.50 4.33
N ARG A 195 13.09 -13.52 5.05
CA ARG A 195 12.42 -12.28 5.44
C ARG A 195 12.63 -11.12 4.46
N SER A 196 13.26 -11.39 3.32
CA SER A 196 13.41 -10.46 2.20
C SER A 196 12.26 -10.71 1.22
N VAL A 197 11.15 -10.00 1.44
CA VAL A 197 9.91 -10.21 0.72
C VAL A 197 9.77 -9.25 -0.45
N HIS A 198 9.48 -9.82 -1.63
CA HIS A 198 8.97 -9.06 -2.77
C HIS A 198 7.44 -8.98 -2.67
N TYR A 199 6.95 -7.81 -2.27
CA TYR A 199 5.53 -7.48 -2.39
C TYR A 199 5.27 -7.04 -3.83
N SER A 200 5.14 -8.04 -4.70
CA SER A 200 4.82 -7.84 -6.10
C SER A 200 3.39 -7.36 -6.30
N TYR A 201 3.19 -6.48 -7.28
CA TYR A 201 1.87 -6.04 -7.74
C TYR A 201 1.86 -5.96 -9.27
N GLU A 202 0.70 -6.23 -9.87
CA GLU A 202 0.45 -6.05 -11.30
C GLU A 202 0.15 -4.59 -11.65
N MET A 203 0.34 -4.24 -12.92
CA MET A 203 0.19 -2.86 -13.40
C MET A 203 -1.23 -2.28 -13.19
N VAL A 204 -1.28 -0.95 -13.06
CA VAL A 204 -2.53 -0.19 -13.09
C VAL A 204 -2.70 0.41 -14.49
N ALA A 205 -3.84 0.13 -15.09
CA ALA A 205 -4.34 0.68 -16.34
C ALA A 205 -5.58 1.54 -16.05
N LEU A 206 -6.10 2.24 -17.07
CA LEU A 206 -7.34 3.01 -16.97
C LEU A 206 -8.47 2.31 -17.73
N SER A 207 -9.69 2.49 -17.26
CA SER A 207 -10.86 2.24 -18.11
C SER A 207 -10.85 3.18 -19.32
N HIS A 208 -11.46 2.75 -20.43
CA HIS A 208 -11.61 3.60 -21.62
C HIS A 208 -12.35 4.91 -21.32
N GLN A 209 -13.36 4.85 -20.46
CA GLN A 209 -14.11 6.02 -20.03
C GLN A 209 -13.22 7.00 -19.26
N THR A 210 -12.45 6.49 -18.29
CA THR A 210 -11.53 7.32 -17.50
C THR A 210 -10.43 7.91 -18.36
N ALA A 211 -9.87 7.15 -19.29
CA ALA A 211 -8.85 7.65 -20.22
C ALA A 211 -9.38 8.83 -21.04
N ARG A 212 -10.59 8.72 -21.61
CA ARG A 212 -11.23 9.82 -22.35
C ARG A 212 -11.53 11.02 -21.46
N GLU A 213 -12.02 10.79 -20.24
CA GLU A 213 -12.33 11.85 -19.29
C GLU A 213 -11.09 12.67 -18.89
N LEU A 214 -9.93 12.01 -18.81
CA LEU A 214 -8.65 12.66 -18.54
C LEU A 214 -7.99 13.24 -19.80
N GLY A 215 -8.66 13.18 -20.96
CA GLY A 215 -8.22 13.79 -22.21
C GLY A 215 -7.23 12.94 -23.03
N TYR A 216 -7.17 11.62 -22.80
CA TYR A 216 -6.31 10.72 -23.56
C TYR A 216 -7.02 10.13 -24.77
N ASP A 217 -6.31 10.05 -25.90
CA ASP A 217 -6.77 9.36 -27.10
C ASP A 217 -6.58 7.84 -26.95
N THR A 218 -7.67 7.10 -27.02
CA THR A 218 -7.68 5.64 -26.87
C THR A 218 -7.42 4.90 -28.20
N GLY A 219 -7.15 5.61 -29.30
CA GLY A 219 -7.14 5.09 -30.67
C GLY A 219 -6.38 3.78 -30.89
N GLU A 220 -5.12 3.68 -30.45
CA GLU A 220 -4.30 2.45 -30.64
C GLU A 220 -4.68 1.30 -29.70
N GLU A 221 -5.44 1.59 -28.64
CA GLU A 221 -5.78 0.63 -27.57
C GLU A 221 -7.28 0.35 -27.49
N ALA A 222 -8.06 0.79 -28.48
CA ALA A 222 -9.52 0.67 -28.51
C ALA A 222 -10.01 -0.79 -28.37
N ASP A 223 -9.25 -1.74 -28.89
CA ASP A 223 -9.56 -3.18 -28.83
C ASP A 223 -9.03 -3.87 -27.56
N LYS A 224 -8.23 -3.17 -26.73
CA LYS A 224 -7.74 -3.70 -25.46
C LYS A 224 -8.80 -3.53 -24.37
N PRO A 225 -8.82 -4.40 -23.33
CA PRO A 225 -9.76 -4.25 -22.22
C PRO A 225 -9.53 -2.97 -21.39
N PHE A 226 -8.30 -2.47 -21.36
CA PHE A 226 -7.89 -1.27 -20.61
C PHE A 226 -6.87 -0.46 -21.40
N VAL A 227 -6.74 0.82 -21.05
CA VAL A 227 -5.74 1.74 -21.61
C VAL A 227 -4.53 1.77 -20.69
N GLU A 228 -3.38 1.35 -21.18
CA GLU A 228 -2.14 1.25 -20.41
C GLU A 228 -1.50 2.63 -20.24
N VAL A 229 -1.11 2.95 -19.00
CA VAL A 229 -0.40 4.20 -18.71
C VAL A 229 1.09 4.00 -19.05
N SER A 230 1.56 4.65 -20.14
CA SER A 230 2.94 4.55 -20.61
C SER A 230 3.62 5.93 -20.65
N GLY A 231 4.50 6.18 -19.68
CA GLY A 231 5.30 7.40 -19.62
C GLY A 231 6.19 7.62 -20.86
N ARG A 232 6.62 6.54 -21.55
CA ARG A 232 7.43 6.64 -22.77
C ARG A 232 6.63 7.08 -24.00
N LYS A 233 5.32 6.81 -24.02
CA LYS A 233 4.39 7.28 -25.08
C LYS A 233 3.77 8.64 -24.75
N GLY A 234 4.13 9.26 -23.62
CA GLY A 234 3.50 10.51 -23.15
C GLY A 234 2.09 10.33 -22.55
N LEU A 235 1.60 9.08 -22.48
CA LEU A 235 0.33 8.70 -21.90
C LEU A 235 0.53 8.43 -20.39
N GLY A 236 0.80 9.49 -19.62
CA GLY A 236 1.00 9.41 -18.17
C GLY A 236 -0.07 10.19 -17.42
N VAL A 237 -0.90 9.51 -16.62
CA VAL A 237 -1.81 10.18 -15.68
C VAL A 237 -1.01 10.74 -14.52
N LYS A 238 -1.04 12.06 -14.35
CA LYS A 238 -0.50 12.67 -13.13
C LYS A 238 -1.46 12.37 -11.99
N ALA A 239 -0.93 11.85 -10.89
CA ALA A 239 -1.73 11.56 -9.71
C ALA A 239 -2.46 12.81 -9.19
N ASP A 240 -1.83 13.98 -9.26
CA ASP A 240 -2.48 15.25 -8.87
C ASP A 240 -3.71 15.57 -9.73
N ASP A 241 -3.60 15.45 -11.07
CA ASP A 241 -4.71 15.71 -11.99
C ASP A 241 -5.88 14.73 -11.74
N LEU A 242 -5.57 13.46 -11.47
CA LEU A 242 -6.57 12.44 -11.11
C LEU A 242 -7.27 12.79 -9.78
N LEU A 243 -6.50 13.14 -8.75
CA LEU A 243 -7.03 13.50 -7.44
C LEU A 243 -7.88 14.77 -7.49
N ASP A 244 -7.46 15.78 -8.26
CA ASP A 244 -8.22 17.00 -8.49
C ASP A 244 -9.56 16.67 -9.14
N ARG A 245 -9.54 15.84 -10.19
CA ARG A 245 -10.76 15.43 -10.90
C ARG A 245 -11.74 14.68 -10.00
N LEU A 246 -11.24 13.74 -9.19
CA LEU A 246 -12.05 12.99 -8.22
C LEU A 246 -12.63 13.92 -7.15
N THR A 247 -11.83 14.88 -6.68
CA THR A 247 -12.26 15.85 -5.66
C THR A 247 -13.36 16.77 -6.21
N ASP A 248 -13.24 17.24 -7.44
CA ASP A 248 -14.24 18.12 -8.05
C ASP A 248 -15.59 17.40 -8.27
N LYS A 249 -15.54 16.13 -8.72
CA LYS A 249 -16.73 15.28 -8.82
C LYS A 249 -17.37 15.03 -7.45
N ALA A 250 -16.57 14.66 -6.45
CA ALA A 250 -17.05 14.42 -5.09
C ALA A 250 -17.65 15.69 -4.47
N ALA A 251 -17.03 16.87 -4.70
CA ALA A 251 -17.53 18.16 -4.18
C ALA A 251 -18.91 18.50 -4.75
N SER A 252 -19.12 18.25 -6.05
CA SER A 252 -20.42 18.46 -6.70
C SER A 252 -21.52 17.61 -6.06
N GLU A 253 -21.22 16.34 -5.76
CA GLU A 253 -22.19 15.44 -5.13
C GLU A 253 -22.45 15.78 -3.65
N VAL A 254 -21.40 16.14 -2.90
CA VAL A 254 -21.52 16.56 -1.49
C VAL A 254 -22.36 17.84 -1.38
N ALA A 255 -22.13 18.83 -2.24
CA ALA A 255 -22.89 20.08 -2.26
C ALA A 255 -24.39 19.83 -2.56
N ARG A 256 -24.71 18.87 -3.43
CA ARG A 256 -26.08 18.48 -3.76
C ARG A 256 -26.81 17.87 -2.56
N ARG A 257 -26.12 17.05 -1.76
CA ARG A 257 -26.68 16.35 -0.59
C ARG A 257 -26.71 17.21 0.67
N ASN A 258 -25.76 18.13 0.85
CA ASN A 258 -25.58 18.93 2.06
C ASN A 258 -25.59 20.44 1.76
N GLN A 259 -26.76 20.96 1.39
CA GLN A 259 -26.92 22.36 0.95
C GLN A 259 -26.57 23.40 2.01
N GLU A 260 -26.52 23.01 3.29
CA GLU A 260 -26.19 23.89 4.42
C GLU A 260 -24.68 23.99 4.71
N SER A 261 -23.84 23.17 4.07
CA SER A 261 -22.40 23.16 4.32
C SER A 261 -21.68 24.29 3.59
N SER A 262 -20.67 24.87 4.24
CA SER A 262 -19.83 25.90 3.61
C SER A 262 -18.97 25.32 2.47
N PRO A 263 -18.53 26.14 1.48
CA PRO A 263 -17.66 25.68 0.40
C PRO A 263 -16.36 25.01 0.89
N GLU A 264 -15.80 25.48 2.00
CA GLU A 264 -14.60 24.90 2.62
C GLU A 264 -14.86 23.50 3.20
N GLU A 265 -15.99 23.31 3.89
CA GLU A 265 -16.40 22.02 4.43
C GLU A 265 -16.71 21.01 3.31
N VAL A 266 -17.36 21.48 2.23
CA VAL A 266 -17.62 20.67 1.03
C VAL A 266 -16.29 20.20 0.43
N ARG A 267 -15.33 21.12 0.23
CA ARG A 267 -14.01 20.77 -0.33
C ARG A 267 -13.26 19.76 0.54
N ARG A 268 -13.20 20.00 1.86
CA ARG A 268 -12.55 19.09 2.82
C ARG A 268 -13.16 17.69 2.80
N THR A 269 -14.48 17.61 2.73
CA THR A 269 -15.21 16.33 2.65
C THR A 269 -14.91 15.63 1.33
N ALA A 270 -14.96 16.36 0.22
CA ALA A 270 -14.66 15.84 -1.11
C ALA A 270 -13.23 15.29 -1.23
N GLU A 271 -12.23 15.95 -0.62
CA GLU A 271 -10.84 15.46 -0.60
C GLU A 271 -10.71 14.13 0.14
N ARG A 272 -11.42 13.96 1.27
CA ARG A 272 -11.46 12.67 2.00
C ARG A 272 -12.15 11.59 1.19
N ILE A 273 -13.22 11.92 0.47
CA ILE A 273 -13.94 10.99 -0.42
C ILE A 273 -13.04 10.56 -1.58
N ALA A 274 -12.42 11.51 -2.27
CA ALA A 274 -11.50 11.24 -3.39
C ALA A 274 -10.32 10.37 -2.95
N THR A 275 -9.73 10.68 -1.79
CA THR A 275 -8.62 9.88 -1.23
C THR A 275 -9.07 8.45 -0.93
N ALA A 276 -10.21 8.28 -0.26
CA ALA A 276 -10.72 6.94 0.04
C ALA A 276 -11.11 6.17 -1.22
N ALA A 277 -11.67 6.84 -2.23
CA ALA A 277 -11.97 6.25 -3.53
C ALA A 277 -10.72 5.64 -4.18
N VAL A 278 -9.64 6.42 -4.33
CA VAL A 278 -8.38 5.91 -4.90
C VAL A 278 -7.80 4.79 -4.06
N ARG A 279 -7.62 5.03 -2.75
CA ARG A 279 -6.94 4.07 -1.87
C ARG A 279 -7.67 2.75 -1.80
N TYR A 280 -8.99 2.78 -1.58
CA TYR A 280 -9.81 1.59 -1.55
C TYR A 280 -9.76 0.84 -2.88
N PHE A 281 -9.86 1.55 -4.00
CA PHE A 281 -9.82 0.93 -5.33
C PHE A 281 -8.47 0.23 -5.59
N MET A 282 -7.36 0.78 -5.10
CA MET A 282 -6.04 0.15 -5.23
C MET A 282 -5.87 -1.11 -4.37
N VAL A 283 -6.51 -1.17 -3.19
CA VAL A 283 -6.32 -2.29 -2.24
C VAL A 283 -7.38 -3.38 -2.36
N LYS A 284 -8.54 -3.13 -2.98
CA LYS A 284 -9.63 -4.13 -3.09
C LYS A 284 -9.31 -5.30 -4.01
N PHE A 285 -8.35 -5.14 -4.93
CA PHE A 285 -7.92 -6.20 -5.83
C PHE A 285 -6.76 -6.99 -5.26
N SER A 286 -6.72 -8.29 -5.56
CA SER A 286 -5.57 -9.13 -5.24
C SER A 286 -4.35 -8.67 -6.03
N ARG A 287 -3.17 -8.78 -5.42
CA ARG A 287 -1.92 -8.20 -5.94
C ARG A 287 -1.55 -8.66 -7.36
N GLY A 288 -1.89 -9.89 -7.72
CA GLY A 288 -1.63 -10.47 -9.04
C GLY A 288 -2.63 -10.11 -10.13
N LYS A 289 -3.53 -9.14 -9.89
CA LYS A 289 -4.52 -8.69 -10.88
C LYS A 289 -4.16 -7.32 -11.43
N VAL A 290 -4.20 -7.20 -12.75
CA VAL A 290 -4.19 -5.90 -13.42
C VAL A 290 -5.42 -5.10 -12.98
N ILE A 291 -5.20 -3.85 -12.58
CA ILE A 291 -6.27 -2.96 -12.13
C ILE A 291 -6.65 -2.04 -13.29
N GLY A 292 -7.91 -2.11 -13.74
CA GLY A 292 -8.49 -1.11 -14.62
C GLY A 292 -9.15 -0.03 -13.79
N PHE A 293 -8.47 1.08 -13.55
CA PHE A 293 -9.00 2.16 -12.73
C PHE A 293 -10.13 2.90 -13.44
N ASP A 294 -11.28 2.98 -12.77
CA ASP A 294 -12.45 3.71 -13.24
C ASP A 294 -12.90 4.77 -12.22
N ILE A 295 -12.96 6.04 -12.64
CA ILE A 295 -13.32 7.17 -11.77
C ILE A 295 -14.74 7.03 -11.22
N ASP A 296 -15.69 6.61 -12.04
CA ASP A 296 -17.10 6.56 -11.63
C ASP A 296 -17.34 5.37 -10.70
N GLU A 297 -16.72 4.22 -10.97
CA GLU A 297 -16.74 3.07 -10.06
C GLU A 297 -16.08 3.42 -8.72
N ALA A 298 -14.92 4.09 -8.74
CA ALA A 298 -14.20 4.47 -7.53
C ALA A 298 -14.98 5.46 -6.65
N LEU A 299 -15.73 6.38 -7.27
CA LEU A 299 -16.56 7.37 -6.56
C LEU A 299 -17.99 6.90 -6.23
N SER A 300 -18.39 5.71 -6.69
CA SER A 300 -19.76 5.24 -6.51
C SER A 300 -20.16 5.20 -5.03
N PHE A 301 -21.38 5.61 -4.71
CA PHE A 301 -21.98 5.42 -3.38
C PHE A 301 -22.73 4.11 -3.26
N GLU A 302 -22.68 3.27 -4.30
CA GLU A 302 -23.30 1.96 -4.37
C GLU A 302 -22.25 0.93 -4.81
N GLY A 303 -22.25 -0.24 -4.18
CA GLY A 303 -21.28 -1.30 -4.49
C GLY A 303 -19.93 -1.12 -3.78
N GLU A 304 -18.91 -1.81 -4.30
CA GLU A 304 -17.63 -2.02 -3.63
C GLU A 304 -16.67 -0.83 -3.85
N SER A 305 -16.87 0.25 -3.08
CA SER A 305 -16.11 1.50 -3.17
C SER A 305 -15.73 2.08 -1.80
N GLY A 306 -14.70 2.94 -1.77
CA GLY A 306 -14.31 3.67 -0.55
C GLY A 306 -15.40 4.61 -0.02
N PRO A 307 -16.06 5.41 -0.87
CA PRO A 307 -17.15 6.29 -0.46
C PRO A 307 -18.36 5.55 0.14
N TYR A 308 -18.69 4.36 -0.37
CA TYR A 308 -19.74 3.51 0.21
C TYR A 308 -19.43 3.15 1.68
N LEU A 309 -18.19 2.76 1.97
CA LEU A 309 -17.76 2.43 3.33
C LEU A 309 -17.75 3.65 4.25
N GLN A 310 -17.24 4.78 3.77
CA GLN A 310 -17.26 6.03 4.54
C GLN A 310 -18.69 6.43 4.87
N TYR A 311 -19.61 6.32 3.91
CA TYR A 311 -21.01 6.65 4.11
C TYR A 311 -21.67 5.75 5.16
N ALA A 312 -21.36 4.44 5.18
CA ALA A 312 -21.82 3.53 6.23
C ALA A 312 -21.29 3.95 7.63
N ALA A 313 -20.01 4.34 7.74
CA ALA A 313 -19.43 4.84 8.98
C ALA A 313 -20.07 6.16 9.44
N VAL A 314 -20.27 7.13 8.54
CA VAL A 314 -20.93 8.42 8.83
C VAL A 314 -22.37 8.21 9.26
N ARG A 315 -23.10 7.31 8.60
CA ARG A 315 -24.46 6.94 8.99
C ARG A 315 -24.52 6.40 10.42
N ALA A 316 -23.60 5.52 10.80
CA ALA A 316 -23.51 5.01 12.16
C ALA A 316 -23.20 6.12 13.18
N THR A 317 -22.29 7.05 12.85
CA THR A 317 -21.99 8.24 13.68
C THR A 317 -23.25 9.09 13.89
N ASN A 318 -24.02 9.34 12.83
CA ASN A 318 -25.22 10.18 12.88
C ASN A 318 -26.36 9.58 13.74
N ILE A 319 -26.39 8.26 13.93
CA ILE A 319 -27.35 7.62 14.85
C ILE A 319 -27.13 8.12 16.28
N PHE A 320 -25.88 8.24 16.73
CA PHE A 320 -25.57 8.72 18.08
C PHE A 320 -25.84 10.22 18.26
N ALA A 321 -25.64 11.03 17.22
CA ALA A 321 -26.07 12.43 17.24
C ALA A 321 -27.59 12.52 17.50
N LYS A 322 -28.39 11.73 16.77
CA LYS A 322 -29.85 11.70 16.93
C LYS A 322 -30.30 11.09 18.27
N LEU A 323 -29.60 10.08 18.79
CA LEU A 323 -29.89 9.52 20.12
C LEU A 323 -29.65 10.57 21.22
N LYS A 324 -28.56 11.33 21.10
CA LYS A 324 -28.24 12.41 22.04
C LYS A 324 -29.32 13.50 22.02
N ASP A 325 -29.76 13.91 20.84
CA ASP A 325 -30.78 14.96 20.69
C ASP A 325 -32.16 14.53 21.20
N ARG A 326 -32.55 13.26 21.01
CA ARG A 326 -33.88 12.76 21.39
C ARG A 326 -33.97 12.29 22.84
N GLU A 327 -32.96 11.56 23.30
CA GLU A 327 -33.00 10.82 24.56
C GLU A 327 -31.99 11.36 25.59
N GLY A 328 -31.11 12.29 25.19
CA GLY A 328 -30.00 12.75 26.04
C GLY A 328 -28.93 11.68 26.25
N ILE A 329 -28.90 10.63 25.42
CA ILE A 329 -27.98 9.49 25.55
C ILE A 329 -26.93 9.56 24.45
N ASP A 330 -25.66 9.65 24.84
CA ASP A 330 -24.54 9.51 23.91
C ASP A 330 -23.97 8.09 23.90
N GLU A 331 -23.00 7.83 23.02
CA GLU A 331 -22.36 6.52 22.87
C GLU A 331 -21.75 6.02 24.20
N ALA A 332 -21.13 6.90 25.00
CA ALA A 332 -20.55 6.53 26.28
C ALA A 332 -21.62 6.07 27.28
N ALA A 333 -22.76 6.76 27.32
CA ALA A 333 -23.89 6.38 28.15
C ALA A 333 -24.52 5.05 27.70
N VAL A 334 -24.59 4.77 26.38
CA VAL A 334 -25.01 3.45 25.87
C VAL A 334 -24.09 2.36 26.40
N ILE A 335 -22.77 2.52 26.25
CA ILE A 335 -21.80 1.50 26.67
C ILE A 335 -21.84 1.28 28.19
N ALA A 336 -21.93 2.35 28.98
CA ALA A 336 -21.98 2.24 30.44
C ALA A 336 -23.21 1.48 30.94
N ARG A 337 -24.35 1.60 30.26
CA ARG A 337 -25.62 0.96 30.66
C ARG A 337 -25.74 -0.50 30.22
N LEU A 338 -24.88 -0.99 29.34
CA LEU A 338 -24.97 -2.36 28.81
C LEU A 338 -24.90 -3.43 29.90
N GLY A 339 -24.03 -3.24 30.91
CA GLY A 339 -23.85 -4.21 31.99
C GLY A 339 -25.12 -4.46 32.83
N ASP A 340 -25.99 -3.46 32.90
CA ASP A 340 -27.25 -3.50 33.66
C ASP A 340 -28.48 -3.79 32.77
N THR A 341 -28.27 -3.96 31.46
CA THR A 341 -29.38 -4.17 30.50
C THR A 341 -29.73 -5.65 30.41
N ALA A 342 -31.04 -5.97 30.46
CA ALA A 342 -31.53 -7.33 30.30
C ALA A 342 -31.06 -7.95 28.97
N ALA A 343 -30.55 -9.18 29.02
CA ALA A 343 -30.00 -9.88 27.85
C ALA A 343 -31.06 -10.63 27.02
N ASP A 344 -32.34 -10.47 27.32
CA ASP A 344 -33.44 -11.17 26.63
C ASP A 344 -33.42 -10.87 25.14
N ALA A 345 -33.13 -9.62 24.75
CA ALA A 345 -32.99 -9.19 23.36
C ALA A 345 -31.83 -9.87 22.59
N LEU A 346 -30.90 -10.53 23.31
CA LEU A 346 -29.78 -11.28 22.74
C LEU A 346 -30.00 -12.79 22.74
N THR A 347 -30.97 -13.30 23.49
CA THR A 347 -31.08 -14.73 23.83
C THR A 347 -32.44 -15.33 23.55
N ASP A 348 -33.38 -14.56 23.01
CA ASP A 348 -34.73 -15.02 22.67
C ASP A 348 -34.80 -15.94 21.43
N GLY A 349 -33.68 -16.12 20.71
CA GLY A 349 -33.59 -16.99 19.54
C GLY A 349 -34.38 -16.49 18.34
N SER A 350 -34.85 -15.25 18.37
CA SER A 350 -35.55 -14.59 17.26
C SER A 350 -34.60 -14.29 16.10
N ASP A 351 -35.15 -14.12 14.90
CA ASP A 351 -34.39 -13.63 13.74
C ASP A 351 -33.72 -12.27 14.02
N ASP A 352 -34.39 -11.41 14.80
CA ASP A 352 -33.83 -10.14 15.29
C ASP A 352 -32.55 -10.34 16.10
N SER A 353 -32.55 -11.29 17.03
CA SER A 353 -31.37 -11.62 17.84
C SER A 353 -30.24 -12.19 16.99
N HIS A 354 -30.57 -13.03 16.00
CA HIS A 354 -29.59 -13.61 15.08
C HIS A 354 -28.92 -12.55 14.20
N ASP A 355 -29.69 -11.59 13.66
CA ASP A 355 -29.13 -10.52 12.83
C ASP A 355 -28.23 -9.57 13.63
N LEU A 356 -28.64 -9.24 14.87
CA LEU A 356 -27.84 -8.42 15.78
C LEU A 356 -26.51 -9.12 16.10
N TRP A 357 -26.56 -10.40 16.47
CA TRP A 357 -25.36 -11.19 16.69
C TRP A 357 -24.52 -11.35 15.42
N GLY A 358 -25.14 -11.50 14.25
CA GLY A 358 -24.45 -11.56 12.96
C GLY A 358 -23.59 -10.32 12.73
N LEU A 359 -24.15 -9.13 12.92
CA LEU A 359 -23.42 -7.87 12.80
C LEU A 359 -22.26 -7.78 13.81
N VAL A 360 -22.49 -8.16 15.06
CA VAL A 360 -21.47 -8.11 16.12
C VAL A 360 -20.34 -9.10 15.85
N LEU A 361 -20.67 -10.33 15.45
CA LEU A 361 -19.71 -11.38 15.13
C LEU A 361 -18.87 -10.99 13.92
N GLU A 362 -19.47 -10.48 12.85
CA GLU A 362 -18.68 -10.00 11.71
C GLU A 362 -17.76 -8.86 12.14
N ALA A 363 -18.28 -7.86 12.86
CA ALA A 363 -17.46 -6.74 13.35
C ALA A 363 -16.28 -7.20 14.24
N ALA A 364 -16.41 -8.31 14.95
CA ALA A 364 -15.37 -8.86 15.82
C ALA A 364 -14.22 -9.54 15.06
N ARG A 365 -14.38 -9.81 13.76
CA ARG A 365 -13.36 -10.50 12.94
C ARG A 365 -12.23 -9.60 12.47
N LEU A 366 -12.25 -8.29 12.76
CA LEU A 366 -11.21 -7.38 12.28
C LEU A 366 -9.79 -7.87 12.62
N ASP A 367 -9.55 -8.29 13.87
CA ASP A 367 -8.21 -8.71 14.30
C ASP A 367 -7.74 -9.97 13.55
N GLU A 368 -8.64 -10.94 13.35
CA GLU A 368 -8.38 -12.15 12.56
C GLU A 368 -8.06 -11.81 11.10
N VAL A 369 -8.85 -10.91 10.50
CA VAL A 369 -8.68 -10.47 9.11
C VAL A 369 -7.39 -9.69 8.92
N VAL A 370 -7.01 -8.84 9.87
CA VAL A 370 -5.74 -8.11 9.83
C VAL A 370 -4.57 -9.07 9.95
N ASP A 371 -4.62 -10.03 10.89
CA ASP A 371 -3.60 -11.06 11.03
C ASP A 371 -3.49 -11.94 9.77
N GLN A 372 -4.62 -12.27 9.14
CA GLN A 372 -4.63 -12.92 7.83
C GLN A 372 -3.92 -12.06 6.77
N ALA A 373 -4.29 -10.78 6.63
CA ALA A 373 -3.71 -9.88 5.63
C ALA A 373 -2.21 -9.69 5.82
N VAL A 374 -1.71 -9.62 7.06
CA VAL A 374 -0.27 -9.54 7.37
C VAL A 374 0.46 -10.83 7.01
N ARG A 375 -0.08 -11.99 7.39
CA ARG A 375 0.55 -13.30 7.12
C ARG A 375 0.60 -13.63 5.63
N THR A 376 -0.46 -13.34 4.90
CA THR A 376 -0.56 -13.64 3.46
C THR A 376 -0.05 -12.50 2.59
N LEU A 377 0.18 -11.32 3.18
CA LEU A 377 0.51 -10.08 2.47
C LEU A 377 -0.52 -9.78 1.38
N GLU A 378 -1.80 -9.94 1.70
CA GLU A 378 -2.94 -9.74 0.78
C GLU A 378 -3.94 -8.76 1.39
N LEU A 379 -3.77 -7.48 1.06
CA LEU A 379 -4.60 -6.40 1.60
C LEU A 379 -6.05 -6.43 1.12
N SER A 380 -6.35 -7.11 0.00
CA SER A 380 -7.73 -7.22 -0.50
C SER A 380 -8.66 -7.98 0.44
N VAL A 381 -8.12 -8.81 1.34
CA VAL A 381 -8.92 -9.47 2.38
C VAL A 381 -9.55 -8.44 3.33
N LEU A 382 -8.78 -7.43 3.74
CA LEU A 382 -9.26 -6.36 4.61
C LEU A 382 -10.32 -5.48 3.93
N ALA A 383 -10.11 -5.18 2.64
CA ALA A 383 -11.07 -4.41 1.84
C ALA A 383 -12.42 -5.14 1.72
N LYS A 384 -12.39 -6.44 1.37
CA LYS A 384 -13.58 -7.29 1.25
C LYS A 384 -14.31 -7.41 2.59
N TYR A 385 -13.58 -7.61 3.68
CA TYR A 385 -14.16 -7.59 5.03
C TYR A 385 -14.88 -6.28 5.32
N ALA A 386 -14.23 -5.14 5.10
CA ALA A 386 -14.84 -3.84 5.35
C ALA A 386 -16.13 -3.64 4.53
N PHE A 387 -16.14 -4.10 3.27
CA PHE A 387 -17.32 -4.09 2.43
C PHE A 387 -18.44 -5.00 2.92
N SER A 388 -18.14 -6.27 3.23
CA SER A 388 -19.12 -7.19 3.80
C SER A 388 -19.71 -6.68 5.11
N LEU A 389 -18.88 -6.12 5.99
CA LEU A 389 -19.32 -5.52 7.24
C LEU A 389 -20.26 -4.32 7.00
N ALA A 390 -19.93 -3.43 6.06
CA ALA A 390 -20.79 -2.31 5.69
C ALA A 390 -22.12 -2.76 5.07
N GLN A 391 -22.13 -3.83 4.26
CA GLN A 391 -23.36 -4.41 3.72
C GLN A 391 -24.25 -4.97 4.82
N GLN A 392 -23.68 -5.73 5.76
CA GLN A 392 -24.42 -6.28 6.89
C GLN A 392 -25.04 -5.18 7.75
N PHE A 393 -24.28 -4.11 8.06
CA PHE A 393 -24.82 -2.96 8.78
C PHE A 393 -25.94 -2.26 8.03
N ASN A 394 -25.80 -2.05 6.72
CA ASN A 394 -26.86 -1.42 5.93
C ASN A 394 -28.13 -2.27 5.93
N GLY A 395 -28.02 -3.60 5.79
CA GLY A 395 -29.15 -4.52 5.94
C GLY A 395 -29.80 -4.44 7.32
N PHE A 396 -28.98 -4.47 8.38
CA PHE A 396 -29.43 -4.30 9.77
C PHE A 396 -30.17 -2.98 9.97
N TYR A 397 -29.62 -1.86 9.50
CA TYR A 397 -30.21 -0.53 9.64
C TYR A 397 -31.54 -0.39 8.89
N HIS A 398 -31.70 -1.05 7.73
CA HIS A 398 -32.95 -1.05 7.00
C HIS A 398 -34.05 -1.88 7.67
N ARG A 399 -33.68 -2.96 8.36
CA ARG A 399 -34.61 -3.88 9.03
C ARG A 399 -35.01 -3.36 10.41
N PHE A 400 -34.07 -2.83 11.19
CA PHE A 400 -34.28 -2.51 12.60
C PHE A 400 -34.39 -1.02 12.87
N GLN A 401 -35.49 -0.63 13.53
CA GLN A 401 -35.60 0.70 14.11
C GLN A 401 -34.69 0.78 15.34
N ILE A 402 -33.85 1.82 15.38
CA ILE A 402 -33.00 2.11 16.54
C ILE A 402 -33.62 3.27 17.31
N LEU A 403 -33.82 4.41 16.65
CA LEU A 403 -34.31 5.62 17.30
C LEU A 403 -35.78 5.55 17.75
N ALA A 404 -36.58 4.72 17.10
CA ALA A 404 -38.02 4.58 17.36
C ALA A 404 -38.37 3.28 18.12
N GLU A 405 -37.37 2.54 18.59
CA GLU A 405 -37.60 1.30 19.34
C GLU A 405 -38.16 1.60 20.73
N GLU A 406 -39.37 1.13 21.02
CA GLU A 406 -40.06 1.38 22.28
C GLU A 406 -39.40 0.65 23.45
N ARG A 407 -38.90 -0.56 23.21
CA ARG A 407 -38.19 -1.37 24.20
C ARG A 407 -36.79 -0.81 24.47
N HIS A 408 -36.62 -0.19 25.64
CA HIS A 408 -35.36 0.48 26.01
C HIS A 408 -34.15 -0.47 26.03
N ASP A 409 -34.33 -1.70 26.49
CA ASP A 409 -33.32 -2.77 26.47
C ASP A 409 -32.87 -3.11 25.04
N VAL A 410 -33.81 -3.35 24.13
CA VAL A 410 -33.54 -3.65 22.71
C VAL A 410 -32.84 -2.48 22.04
N ARG A 411 -33.30 -1.25 22.32
CA ARG A 411 -32.70 -0.01 21.80
C ARG A 411 -31.22 0.10 22.20
N LEU A 412 -30.90 -0.15 23.48
CA LEU A 412 -29.53 -0.11 23.97
C LEU A 412 -28.65 -1.17 23.31
N TRP A 413 -29.12 -2.41 23.17
CA TRP A 413 -28.36 -3.48 22.49
C TRP A 413 -28.10 -3.16 21.02
N ARG A 414 -29.12 -2.69 20.29
CA ARG A 414 -28.97 -2.27 18.88
C ARG A 414 -28.00 -1.10 18.76
N ALA A 415 -28.12 -0.08 19.63
CA ALA A 415 -27.20 1.04 19.64
C ALA A 415 -25.75 0.61 19.95
N ALA A 416 -25.55 -0.33 20.87
CA ALA A 416 -24.23 -0.88 21.18
C ALA A 416 -23.63 -1.64 19.99
N ALA A 417 -24.42 -2.43 19.27
CA ALA A 417 -23.98 -3.10 18.05
C ALA A 417 -23.53 -2.08 16.99
N VAL A 418 -24.26 -0.97 16.82
CA VAL A 418 -23.87 0.14 15.93
C VAL A 418 -22.57 0.80 16.38
N ALA A 419 -22.37 1.03 17.68
CA ALA A 419 -21.12 1.58 18.22
C ALA A 419 -19.93 0.68 17.89
N TYR A 420 -20.09 -0.63 18.11
CA TYR A 420 -19.07 -1.62 17.84
C TYR A 420 -18.74 -1.71 16.34
N PHE A 421 -19.76 -1.83 15.48
CA PHE A 421 -19.62 -1.76 14.03
C PHE A 421 -18.85 -0.51 13.59
N ARG A 422 -19.26 0.68 14.05
CA ARG A 422 -18.67 1.96 13.67
C ARG A 422 -17.18 1.99 14.01
N ARG A 423 -16.81 1.53 15.21
CA ARG A 423 -15.42 1.47 15.66
C ARG A 423 -14.60 0.53 14.76
N GLN A 424 -15.12 -0.66 14.48
CA GLN A 424 -14.42 -1.67 13.68
C GLN A 424 -14.26 -1.25 12.22
N LEU A 425 -15.32 -0.71 11.60
CA LEU A 425 -15.23 -0.21 10.22
C LEU A 425 -14.30 1.00 10.10
N THR A 426 -14.34 1.91 11.07
CA THR A 426 -13.46 3.09 11.10
C THR A 426 -11.99 2.68 11.23
N GLN A 427 -11.70 1.67 12.07
CA GLN A 427 -10.36 1.10 12.19
C GLN A 427 -9.92 0.41 10.89
N ALA A 428 -10.79 -0.39 10.26
CA ALA A 428 -10.50 -1.03 8.97
C ALA A 428 -10.19 0.00 7.87
N LEU A 429 -10.98 1.08 7.80
CA LEU A 429 -10.76 2.20 6.89
C LEU A 429 -9.44 2.93 7.19
N ALA A 430 -9.12 3.18 8.46
CA ALA A 430 -7.87 3.81 8.87
C ALA A 430 -6.64 2.96 8.49
N LEU A 431 -6.70 1.63 8.65
CA LEU A 431 -5.64 0.70 8.22
C LEU A 431 -5.41 0.73 6.70
N MET A 432 -6.48 0.95 5.92
CA MET A 432 -6.37 1.18 4.47
C MET A 432 -5.95 2.62 4.13
N GLY A 433 -5.83 3.51 5.12
CA GLY A 433 -5.53 4.94 4.97
C GLY A 433 -6.71 5.78 4.45
N CYS A 434 -7.92 5.24 4.47
CA CYS A 434 -9.16 5.90 4.09
C CYS A 434 -9.75 6.64 5.31
N LEU A 435 -9.57 7.95 5.40
CA LEU A 435 -10.08 8.74 6.52
C LEU A 435 -11.61 8.89 6.43
N VAL A 436 -12.33 8.71 7.53
CA VAL A 436 -13.78 8.94 7.57
C VAL A 436 -14.07 10.44 7.72
N PRO A 437 -14.88 11.05 6.83
CA PRO A 437 -15.33 12.44 7.00
C PRO A 437 -16.33 12.57 8.16
N GLU A 438 -16.51 13.79 8.68
CA GLU A 438 -17.48 14.04 9.76
C GLU A 438 -18.93 13.95 9.27
N ARG A 439 -19.17 14.30 8.00
CA ARG A 439 -20.47 14.30 7.32
C ARG A 439 -20.27 13.95 5.84
N MET A 440 -21.30 13.36 5.20
CA MET A 440 -21.32 12.99 3.77
C MET A 440 -22.71 13.13 3.19
#